data_AF-A0A1J5H2S8-F1
#
_entry.id   AF-A0A1J5H2S8-F1
#
_cell.length_a   1.000
_cell.length_b   1.000
_cell.length_c   1.000
_cell.angle_alpha   90.00
_cell.angle_beta   90.00
_cell.angle_gamma   90.00
#
_symmetry.space_group_name_H-M   'P 1'
#
loop_
_entity.id
_entity.type
_entity.pdbx_description
1 polymer ?
#
loop_
_entity_poly.entity_id
_entity_poly.type
_entity_poly.pdbx_seq_one_letter_code
_entity_poly.pdbx_strand_id
1 'polypeptide(L)'
;MTKKQQFLLEHNKLSPLNLQATTSLLSRFRIEKTSLFKDDNWSIDKLRRPFILWLISLTAEEKENIKPPKASLVQKSGKKKNEPR
;
A
#
# COMPACT_ATOMS: atom_id res chain seq x y z
N MET A 1 -1.05 21.52 2.10
CA MET A 1 -1.31 20.07 2.25
C MET A 1 -2.60 19.73 1.53
N THR A 2 -2.61 18.72 0.65
CA THR A 2 -3.87 18.27 0.02
C THR A 2 -4.69 17.42 1.01
N LYS A 3 -6.03 17.35 0.85
CA LYS A 3 -6.90 16.50 1.69
C LYS A 3 -6.45 15.03 1.71
N LYS A 4 -5.98 14.53 0.56
CA LYS A 4 -5.39 13.18 0.42
C LYS A 4 -4.15 12.99 1.29
N GLN A 5 -3.23 13.95 1.30
CA GLN A 5 -2.02 13.89 2.14
C GLN A 5 -2.35 13.97 3.62
N GLN A 6 -3.32 14.80 4.01
CA GLN A 6 -3.80 14.87 5.39
C GLN A 6 -4.40 13.54 5.83
N PHE A 7 -5.24 12.92 4.98
CA PHE A 7 -5.78 11.59 5.27
C PHE A 7 -4.67 10.54 5.45
N LEU A 8 -3.65 10.56 4.58
CA LEU A 8 -2.53 9.62 4.68
C LEU A 8 -1.78 9.76 6.02
N LEU A 9 -1.48 11.00 6.43
CA LEU A 9 -0.77 11.28 7.67
C LEU A 9 -1.57 10.81 8.89
N GLU A 10 -2.86 11.16 8.95
CA GLU A 10 -3.73 10.76 10.06
C GLU A 10 -3.94 9.24 10.09
N HIS A 11 -4.15 8.60 8.93
CA HIS A 11 -4.25 7.14 8.85
C HIS A 11 -2.97 6.47 9.35
N ASN A 12 -1.79 6.90 8.89
CA ASN A 12 -0.50 6.30 9.26
C ASN A 12 -0.17 6.53 10.75
N LYS A 13 -0.51 7.70 11.30
CA LYS A 13 -0.34 8.01 12.73
C LYS A 13 -1.15 7.08 13.62
N LEU A 14 -2.36 6.73 13.19
CA LEU A 14 -3.29 5.89 13.94
C LEU A 14 -3.18 4.40 13.60
N SER A 15 -2.33 4.02 12.65
CA SER A 15 -2.22 2.64 12.17
C SER A 15 -0.89 2.01 12.58
N PRO A 16 -0.89 0.70 12.90
CA PRO A 16 0.35 -0.03 13.13
C PRO A 16 1.20 -0.09 11.86
N LEU A 17 2.51 -0.34 12.02
CA LEU A 17 3.50 -0.35 10.94
C LEU A 17 3.08 -1.21 9.72
N ASN A 18 2.43 -2.35 9.95
CA ASN A 18 1.96 -3.27 8.91
C ASN A 18 0.74 -2.76 8.11
N LEU A 19 0.05 -1.73 8.60
CA LEU A 19 -1.11 -1.10 7.96
C LEU A 19 -0.84 0.34 7.53
N GLN A 20 0.40 0.81 7.67
CA GLN A 20 0.80 2.08 7.08
C GLN A 20 0.69 2.01 5.56
N ALA A 21 0.14 3.08 4.99
CA ALA A 21 -0.10 3.20 3.58
C ALA A 21 0.88 4.18 2.93
N THR A 22 0.88 4.15 1.61
CA THR A 22 1.59 5.11 0.76
C THR A 22 0.60 5.84 -0.14
N THR A 23 1.03 6.94 -0.73
CA THR A 23 0.21 7.70 -1.70
C THR A 23 -0.25 6.84 -2.89
N SER A 24 0.55 5.84 -3.30
CA SER A 24 0.21 4.89 -4.37
C SER A 24 -0.95 3.99 -3.99
N LEU A 25 -0.96 3.46 -2.76
CA LEU A 25 -2.09 2.66 -2.24
C LEU A 25 -3.37 3.47 -2.19
N LEU A 26 -3.29 4.74 -1.80
CA LEU A 26 -4.45 5.65 -1.80
C LEU A 26 -4.96 5.92 -3.21
N SER A 27 -4.05 6.14 -4.19
CA SER A 27 -4.45 6.28 -5.59
C SER A 27 -5.18 5.03 -6.08
N ARG A 28 -4.64 3.85 -5.79
CA ARG A 28 -5.23 2.58 -6.20
C ARG A 28 -6.59 2.34 -5.55
N PHE A 29 -6.70 2.57 -4.25
CA PHE A 29 -7.97 2.50 -3.53
C PHE A 29 -9.04 3.41 -4.13
N ARG A 30 -8.67 4.64 -4.52
CA ARG A 30 -9.61 5.56 -5.18
C ARG A 30 -10.10 5.02 -6.54
N ILE A 31 -9.22 4.38 -7.31
CA ILE A 31 -9.57 3.79 -8.62
C ILE A 31 -10.47 2.57 -8.44
N GLU A 32 -10.20 1.72 -7.46
CA GLU A 32 -10.97 0.48 -7.25
C GLU A 32 -12.29 0.71 -6.54
N LYS A 33 -12.34 1.69 -5.63
CA LYS A 33 -13.50 1.99 -4.81
C LYS A 33 -14.07 3.37 -5.13
N THR A 34 -14.08 3.75 -6.41
CA THR A 34 -14.63 5.04 -6.90
C THR A 34 -16.03 5.33 -6.36
N SER A 35 -16.87 4.31 -6.19
CA SER A 35 -18.22 4.43 -5.63
C SER A 35 -18.28 4.93 -4.18
N LEU A 36 -17.20 4.76 -3.39
CA LEU A 36 -17.09 5.31 -2.05
C LEU A 36 -16.75 6.81 -2.05
N PHE A 37 -16.26 7.32 -3.18
CA PHE A 37 -15.89 8.71 -3.37
C PHE A 37 -17.01 9.42 -4.14
N LYS A 38 -17.97 10.01 -3.42
CA LYS A 38 -18.95 10.92 -4.03
C LYS A 38 -18.30 12.19 -4.58
N ASP A 39 -17.20 12.63 -3.95
CA ASP A 39 -16.40 13.81 -4.30
C ASP A 39 -14.92 13.55 -3.95
N ASP A 40 -14.05 14.55 -4.16
CA ASP A 40 -12.65 14.59 -3.66
C ASP A 40 -12.53 14.67 -2.12
N ASN A 41 -13.53 14.14 -1.40
CA ASN A 41 -13.65 14.20 0.04
C ASN A 41 -12.93 13.03 0.72
N TRP A 42 -11.68 13.26 1.12
CA TRP A 42 -10.86 12.32 1.88
C TRP A 42 -11.17 12.32 3.39
N SER A 43 -12.40 11.99 3.77
CA SER A 43 -12.83 11.98 5.17
C SER A 43 -12.28 10.76 5.93
N ILE A 44 -11.61 11.00 7.07
CA ILE A 44 -11.06 9.95 7.93
C ILE A 44 -12.16 9.03 8.46
N ASP A 45 -13.23 9.59 9.02
CA ASP A 45 -14.31 8.82 9.65
C ASP A 45 -15.02 7.88 8.67
N LYS A 46 -15.14 8.30 7.40
CA LYS A 46 -15.86 7.55 6.37
C LYS A 46 -14.99 6.57 5.61
N LEU A 47 -13.75 6.95 5.28
CA LEU A 47 -12.89 6.17 4.39
C LEU A 47 -11.89 5.29 5.12
N ARG A 48 -11.51 5.60 6.37
CA ARG A 48 -10.47 4.86 7.08
C ARG A 48 -10.83 3.38 7.26
N ARG A 49 -12.05 3.08 7.69
CA ARG A 49 -12.52 1.69 7.86
C ARG A 49 -12.55 0.92 6.53
N PRO A 50 -13.23 1.42 5.47
CA PRO A 50 -13.19 0.79 4.15
C PRO A 50 -11.76 0.63 3.59
N PHE A 51 -10.90 1.61 3.85
CA PHE A 51 -9.51 1.59 3.40
C PHE A 51 -8.70 0.52 4.12
N ILE A 52 -8.83 0.39 5.44
CA ILE A 52 -8.19 -0.70 6.21
C ILE A 52 -8.71 -2.06 5.73
N LEU A 53 -10.03 -2.20 5.55
CA LEU A 53 -10.62 -3.44 5.05
C LEU A 53 -10.05 -3.81 3.67
N TRP A 54 -9.94 -2.84 2.77
CA TRP A 54 -9.30 -3.05 1.47
C TRP A 54 -7.81 -3.40 1.61
N LEU A 55 -7.05 -2.72 2.48
CA LEU A 55 -5.63 -2.99 2.72
C LEU A 55 -5.35 -4.38 3.29
N ILE A 56 -6.25 -4.93 4.10
CA ILE A 56 -6.13 -6.30 4.63
C ILE A 56 -6.60 -7.35 3.62
N SER A 57 -7.49 -6.99 2.71
CA SER A 57 -7.90 -7.87 1.60
C SER A 57 -6.82 -8.04 0.54
N LEU A 58 -5.89 -7.08 0.41
CA LEU A 58 -4.79 -7.19 -0.54
C LEU A 58 -3.82 -8.31 -0.15
N THR A 59 -3.54 -9.18 -1.12
CA THR A 59 -2.47 -10.19 -1.02
C THR A 59 -1.08 -9.54 -1.02
N ALA A 60 -0.06 -10.28 -0.55
CA ALA A 60 1.31 -9.80 -0.57
C ALA A 60 1.79 -9.43 -1.99
N GLU A 61 1.34 -10.17 -3.00
CA GLU A 61 1.66 -9.96 -4.41
C GLU A 61 1.03 -8.65 -4.96
N GLU A 62 -0.22 -8.36 -4.60
CA GLU A 62 -0.87 -7.11 -4.99
C GLU A 62 -0.21 -5.91 -4.31
N LYS A 63 0.20 -6.05 -3.04
CA LYS A 63 0.97 -5.02 -2.33
C LYS A 63 2.34 -4.76 -2.97
N GLU A 64 2.97 -5.77 -3.55
CA GLU A 64 4.23 -5.63 -4.29
C GLU A 64 4.02 -4.91 -5.63
N ASN A 65 2.95 -5.25 -6.37
CA ASN A 65 2.61 -4.63 -7.66
C ASN A 65 2.20 -3.15 -7.55
N ILE A 66 1.69 -2.72 -6.38
CA ILE A 66 1.29 -1.31 -6.15
C ILE A 66 2.50 -0.44 -5.74
N LYS A 67 3.63 -1.05 -5.34
CA LYS A 67 4.86 -0.28 -5.13
C LYS A 67 5.32 0.25 -6.50
N PRO A 68 5.77 1.51 -6.61
CA PRO A 68 6.51 1.93 -7.80
C PRO A 68 7.69 0.96 -7.99
N PRO A 69 8.07 0.62 -9.23
CA PRO A 69 9.09 -0.39 -9.49
C PRO A 69 10.38 0.00 -8.77
N LYS A 70 10.59 -0.58 -7.58
CA LYS A 70 11.88 -0.55 -6.93
C LYS A 70 12.69 -1.60 -7.64
N ALA A 71 13.69 -1.14 -8.38
CA ALA A 71 14.77 -1.93 -8.92
C ALA A 71 15.10 -3.09 -7.97
N SER A 72 14.91 -4.31 -8.47
CA SER A 72 15.66 -5.51 -8.15
C SER A 72 16.21 -5.58 -6.71
N LEU A 73 15.39 -6.00 -5.75
CA LEU A 73 15.96 -6.62 -4.56
C LEU A 73 16.53 -7.97 -5.02
N VAL A 74 17.84 -7.97 -5.21
CA VAL A 74 18.63 -9.11 -5.65
C VAL A 74 18.36 -10.29 -4.71
N GLN A 75 17.68 -11.32 -5.20
CA GLN A 75 17.77 -12.65 -4.61
C GLN A 75 18.86 -13.40 -5.38
N LYS A 76 20.13 -13.03 -5.15
CA LYS A 76 21.24 -13.93 -5.44
C LYS A 76 21.27 -14.96 -4.31
N SER A 77 20.43 -15.98 -4.43
CA SER A 77 20.57 -17.22 -3.69
C SER A 77 21.94 -17.81 -4.03
N GLY A 78 22.89 -17.63 -3.11
CA GLY A 78 24.21 -18.23 -3.20
C GLY A 78 24.06 -19.75 -3.20
N LYS A 79 24.28 -20.38 -4.36
CA LYS A 79 24.48 -21.82 -4.47
C LYS A 79 25.98 -22.04 -4.70
N LYS A 80 26.74 -22.11 -3.60
CA LYS A 80 28.09 -22.71 -3.60
C LYS A 80 27.91 -24.14 -4.09
N LYS A 81 28.28 -24.42 -5.33
CA LYS A 81 28.39 -25.79 -5.84
C LYS A 81 29.86 -26.21 -5.66
N ASN A 82 30.09 -26.97 -4.60
CA ASN A 82 31.26 -27.85 -4.48
C ASN A 82 31.17 -28.91 -5.59
N GLU A 83 32.30 -29.23 -6.25
CA GLU A 83 32.80 -30.59 -6.58
C GLU A 83 34.12 -30.45 -7.38
N PRO A 84 34.98 -31.49 -7.56
CA PRO A 84 36.42 -31.38 -7.40
C PRO A 84 37.12 -31.72 -8.73
N ARG A 85 38.45 -31.68 -8.75
CA ARG A 85 39.33 -32.69 -9.37
C ARG A 85 40.77 -32.26 -9.18
#